data_AF-A0AB33BVH2-F1
#
_entry.id   AF-A0AB33BVH2-F1
#
_cell.length_a   1.000
_cell.length_b   1.000
_cell.length_c   1.000
_cell.angle_alpha   90.00
_cell.angle_beta   90.00
_cell.angle_gamma   90.00
#
_symmetry.space_group_name_H-M   'P 1'
#
loop_
_entity.id
_entity.type
_entity.pdbx_description
1 polymer ?
#
loop_
_entity_poly.entity_id
_entity_poly.type
_entity_poly.pdbx_seq_one_letter_code
_entity_poly.pdbx_strand_id
1 'polypeptide(L)' 'MFEEIFQQLGSINAASINLLYQQVALNKGLPFSVNIPNKTTEETFKKTDREEEMVSCQALRELLST' A
#
# COMPACT_ATOMS: atom_id res chain seq x y z
N MET A 1 0.03 22.61 8.97
CA MET A 1 0.74 21.31 8.96
C MET A 1 1.03 20.80 7.54
N PHE A 2 0.03 20.47 6.71
CA PHE A 2 0.27 20.09 5.30
C PHE A 2 0.73 21.31 4.46
N GLU A 3 0.09 22.47 4.58
CA GLU A 3 0.50 23.64 3.80
C GLU A 3 1.92 24.11 4.12
N GLU A 4 2.38 23.96 5.37
CA GLU A 4 3.73 24.35 5.80
C GLU A 4 4.82 23.47 5.20
N ILE A 5 4.60 22.15 5.17
CA ILE A 5 5.54 21.18 4.55
C ILE A 5 5.68 21.48 3.04
N PHE A 6 4.55 21.76 2.38
CA PHE A 6 4.56 22.06 0.95
C PHE A 6 5.05 23.47 0.62
N GLN A 7 4.92 24.44 1.53
CA GLN A 7 5.58 25.74 1.41
C GLN A 7 7.10 25.59 1.46
N GLN A 8 7.64 24.73 2.33
CA GLN A 8 9.07 24.44 2.36
C GLN A 8 9.57 23.69 1.12
N LEU A 9 8.71 22.90 0.48
CA LEU A 9 9.01 22.18 -0.77
C LEU A 9 8.85 23.04 -2.04
N GLY A 10 8.49 24.32 -1.92
CA GLY A 10 8.58 25.29 -3.01
C GLY A 10 7.34 25.45 -3.90
N SER A 11 6.22 24.79 -3.62
CA SER A 11 4.86 25.21 -4.04
C SER A 11 3.80 24.13 -3.73
N ILE A 12 2.65 24.57 -3.21
CA ILE A 12 1.35 23.92 -3.41
C ILE A 12 0.77 24.48 -4.71
N ASN A 13 0.74 23.71 -5.80
CA ASN A 13 -0.17 23.92 -6.94
C ASN A 13 -0.16 22.70 -7.88
N ALA A 14 -0.92 22.80 -8.98
CA ALA A 14 -1.08 21.81 -10.04
C ALA A 14 0.22 21.12 -10.51
N ALA A 15 1.40 21.73 -10.31
CA ALA A 15 2.68 21.09 -10.58
C ALA A 15 2.90 19.81 -9.73
N SER A 16 2.52 19.81 -8.45
CA SER A 16 2.66 18.64 -7.56
C SER A 16 1.71 17.50 -7.94
N ILE A 17 0.52 17.85 -8.46
CA ILE A 17 -0.42 16.89 -9.04
C ILE A 17 0.15 16.28 -10.33
N ASN A 18 0.74 17.10 -11.21
CA ASN A 18 1.41 16.61 -12.41
C ASN A 18 2.58 15.67 -12.07
N LEU A 19 3.40 16.01 -11.08
CA LEU A 19 4.48 15.13 -10.63
C LEU A 19 3.96 13.79 -10.12
N LEU A 20 2.85 13.78 -9.36
CA LEU A 20 2.19 12.55 -8.92
C LEU A 20 1.77 11.68 -10.10
N TYR A 21 1.13 12.27 -11.12
CA TYR A 21 0.71 11.54 -12.31
C TYR A 21 1.90 11.00 -13.12
N GLN A 22 2.99 11.76 -13.23
CA GLN A 22 4.22 11.28 -13.86
C GLN A 22 4.80 10.08 -13.11
N GLN A 23 4.81 10.10 -11.78
CA GLN A 23 5.28 8.97 -10.98
C GLN A 23 4.40 7.73 -11.15
N VAL A 24 3.07 7.89 -11.24
CA VAL A 24 2.16 6.77 -11.56
C VAL A 24 2.43 6.22 -12.97
N ALA A 25 2.63 7.11 -13.95
CA ALA A 25 2.87 6.72 -15.34
C ALA A 25 4.20 5.97 -15.53
N LEU A 26 5.26 6.39 -14.83
CA LEU A 26 6.58 5.78 -14.86
C LEU A 26 6.62 4.45 -14.13
N ASN A 27 6.09 4.40 -12.89
CA ASN A 27 6.21 3.23 -12.02
C ASN A 27 5.07 2.23 -12.18
N LYS A 28 4.05 2.55 -13.00
CA LYS A 28 2.84 1.73 -13.22
C LYS A 28 2.17 1.31 -11.90
N GLY A 29 2.19 2.20 -10.91
CA GLY A 29 1.76 1.91 -9.56
C GLY A 29 1.60 3.16 -8.72
N LEU A 30 1.26 2.98 -7.45
CA LEU A 30 1.12 4.10 -6.52
C LEU A 30 2.49 4.71 -6.23
N PRO A 31 2.60 6.05 -6.22
CA PRO A 31 3.87 6.75 -6.04
C PRO A 31 4.28 6.85 -4.56
N PHE A 32 3.62 6.09 -3.68
CA PHE A 32 3.88 6.01 -2.26
C PHE A 32 3.51 4.62 -1.77
N SER A 33 4.15 4.19 -0.69
CA SER A 33 3.85 2.91 -0.05
C SER A 33 2.48 2.95 0.65
N VAL A 34 1.68 1.90 0.43
CA VAL A 34 0.37 1.74 1.09
C VAL A 34 0.55 0.92 2.36
N ASN A 35 0.89 1.60 3.45
CA ASN A 35 1.25 0.94 4.72
C ASN A 35 0.10 0.91 5.75
N ILE A 36 -0.99 1.62 5.47
CA ILE A 36 -2.15 1.67 6.38
C ILE A 36 -3.12 0.57 5.94
N PRO A 37 -3.30 -0.50 6.73
CA PRO A 37 -4.24 -1.56 6.38
C PRO A 37 -5.68 -1.04 6.47
N ASN A 38 -6.56 -1.57 5.61
CA ASN A 38 -7.99 -1.41 5.80
C ASN A 38 -8.48 -2.36 6.91
N LYS A 39 -9.74 -2.20 7.33
CA LYS A 39 -10.33 -3.01 8.41
C LYS A 39 -10.20 -4.52 8.16
N THR A 40 -10.46 -4.97 6.93
CA THR A 40 -10.36 -6.39 6.57
C THR A 40 -8.93 -6.91 6.69
N THR A 41 -7.95 -6.15 6.18
CA THR A 41 -6.53 -6.50 6.27
C THR A 41 -6.06 -6.53 7.74
N GLU A 42 -6.47 -5.55 8.54
CA GLU A 42 -6.15 -5.50 9.97
C GLU A 42 -6.74 -6.70 10.74
N GLU A 43 -8.02 -7.02 10.51
CA GLU A 43 -8.68 -8.18 11.11
C GLU A 43 -8.03 -9.49 10.68
N THR A 44 -7.66 -9.61 9.41
CA THR A 44 -6.98 -10.80 8.87
C THR A 44 -5.63 -11.00 9.55
N PHE A 45 -4.81 -9.95 9.68
CA PHE A 45 -3.54 -10.06 10.40
C PHE A 45 -3.74 -10.46 11.86
N LYS A 46 -4.72 -9.89 12.57
CA LYS A 46 -5.04 -10.28 13.95
C LYS A 46 -5.43 -11.76 14.07
N LYS A 47 -6.13 -12.33 13.08
CA LYS A 47 -6.45 -13.77 13.05
C LYS A 47 -5.21 -14.61 12.79
N THR A 48 -4.37 -14.21 11.83
CA THR A 48 -3.08 -14.86 11.56
C THR A 48 -2.19 -14.88 12.79
N ASP A 49 -2.10 -13.78 13.53
CA ASP A 49 -1.33 -13.68 14.78
C ASP A 49 -1.86 -14.61 15.90
N ARG A 50 -3.14 -15.01 15.81
CA ARG A 50 -3.78 -16.00 16.71
C ARG A 50 -3.79 -17.42 16.14
N GLU A 51 -3.11 -17.65 15.02
CA GLU A 51 -3.09 -18.93 14.29
C GLU A 51 -4.48 -19.41 13.82
N GLU A 52 -5.43 -18.49 13.69
CA GLU A 52 -6.78 -18.77 13.19
C GLU A 52 -6.83 -18.74 11.66
N GLU A 53 -7.68 -19.58 11.07
CA GLU A 53 -7.94 -19.59 9.61
C GLU A 53 -6.69 -19.82 8.73
N MET A 54 -5.64 -20.44 9.29
CA MET A 54 -4.42 -20.77 8.56
C MET A 54 -4.49 -22.14 7.89
N VAL A 55 -3.96 -22.25 6.67
CA VAL A 55 -3.80 -23.50 5.93
C VAL A 55 -2.30 -23.77 5.74
N SER A 56 -1.84 -24.94 6.16
CA SER A 56 -0.46 -25.38 5.95
C SER A 56 -0.34 -26.06 4.59
N CYS A 57 0.48 -25.50 3.69
CA CYS A 57 0.80 -26.12 2.40
C CYS A 57 2.25 -26.62 2.43
N GLN A 58 2.47 -27.88 2.10
CA GLN A 58 3.80 -28.51 2.11
C GLN A 58 4.53 -28.36 0.77
N ALA A 59 3.80 -28.05 -0.31
CA ALA A 59 4.37 -27.88 -1.64
C ALA A 59 3.70 -26.73 -2.42
N LEU A 60 4.46 -26.09 -3.31
CA LEU A 60 3.96 -25.03 -4.19
C LEU A 60 2.75 -25.48 -5.01
N ARG A 61 2.73 -26.75 -5.44
CA ARG A 61 1.62 -27.30 -6.23
C ARG A 61 0.30 -27.29 -5.45
N GLU A 62 0.37 -27.57 -4.15
CA GLU A 62 -0.79 -27.56 -3.25
C GLU A 62 -1.33 -26.13 -3.09
N LEU A 63 -0.42 -25.17 -2.87
CA LEU A 63 -0.77 -23.74 -2.76
C LEU A 63 -1.47 -23.21 -4.02
N LEU A 64 -0.98 -23.55 -5.21
CA LEU A 64 -1.54 -23.08 -6.49
C LEU A 64 -2.78 -23.85 -6.96
N SER A 65 -3.12 -24.96 -6.29
CA SER A 65 -4.25 -25.81 -6.64
C SER A 65 -5.52 -25.56 -5.82
N THR A 66 -5.47 -24.59 -4.90
CA THR A 66 -6.59 -24.13 -4.08
C THR A 66 -7.26 -22.93 -4.75
#